data_AF-A0A292PKT7-F1
#
_entry.id   AF-A0A292PKT7-F1
#
_cell.length_a   1.000
_cell.length_b   1.000
_cell.length_c   1.000
_cell.angle_alpha   90.00
_cell.angle_beta   90.00
_cell.angle_gamma   90.00
#
_symmetry.space_group_name_H-M   'P 1'
#
loop_
_entity.id
_entity.type
_entity.pdbx_description
1 polymer ?
#
loop_
_entity_poly.entity_id
_entity_poly.type
_entity_poly.pdbx_seq_one_letter_code
_entity_poly.pdbx_strand_id
1 'polypeptide(L)'
;MEDLYTELWGRKVELVHDFGVRVPQPKENLAPGYAVSLSEALGTGLPVLRFEQNFLHCNFQVLRVETLLPCGWNMILVRPEFRNLEHLCSQVWWEKWSACPGSTKWGAKLDIAIVAQPGTGKSYFLSYLLARRLAMGEPTVYREDDQKCYLFDEYTAGKEVNAEYLFRLPASEKERLWILTDDSITNRGWERQGNTWFIVFIARPAQMVLSESWRSNRNARIRYMTNWTWEEVFAAFHMGHGKPPSASEAERLYSIFAGFGPIARTCLQAISVSSEAHFLPDTKAYLRAIQDDINKFIQDGGCDEMDDLKLQAASAKLTIMQPLDEGYSGRLEIATKWIGFCIFERAREASQLNFYRLYQNLSRQRPLRTAAGWIFEGYCHDWFRKGGKFIAREIVGKEGTIVDFQFELLETECLSDHYFTDAQDLDRRVRASSGRGIQSAVLGKYFLPCGRNFESIDGLTFFRSDTLLLFQITIATTHEIKAHGIRVLLQSLPRTIKIIVLVFVIPSDRAKDYLKVQKVPSASELMEGGGGLEIRQFSLIFYDSAMRAMMGQMGKEAVR
;
A
#
# COMPACT_ATOMS: atom_id res chain seq x y z
N MET A 1 -15.21 18.31 -26.78
CA MET A 1 -15.14 19.45 -25.84
C MET A 1 -16.32 20.38 -26.02
N GLU A 2 -16.65 20.80 -27.25
CA GLU A 2 -17.87 21.60 -27.54
C GLU A 2 -19.17 20.93 -27.08
N ASP A 3 -19.31 19.61 -27.29
CA ASP A 3 -20.46 18.84 -26.80
C ASP A 3 -20.57 18.90 -25.26
N LEU A 4 -19.45 18.74 -24.56
CA LEU A 4 -19.39 18.81 -23.09
C LEU A 4 -19.75 20.20 -22.58
N TYR A 5 -19.31 21.27 -23.26
CA TYR A 5 -19.72 22.63 -22.97
C TYR A 5 -21.22 22.80 -23.17
N THR A 6 -21.76 22.34 -24.30
CA THR A 6 -23.19 22.44 -24.62
C THR A 6 -24.04 21.71 -23.59
N GLU A 7 -23.59 20.55 -23.14
CA GLU A 7 -24.25 19.75 -22.12
C GLU A 7 -24.27 20.44 -20.76
N LEU A 8 -23.15 21.01 -20.32
CA LEU A 8 -22.95 21.40 -18.93
C LEU A 8 -23.04 22.90 -18.67
N TRP A 9 -22.58 23.76 -19.58
CA TRP A 9 -22.26 25.16 -19.29
C TRP A 9 -23.43 25.93 -18.67
N GLY A 10 -23.26 26.34 -17.40
CA GLY A 10 -24.24 27.14 -16.65
C GLY A 10 -25.59 26.45 -16.43
N ARG A 11 -25.71 25.16 -16.74
CA ARG A 11 -26.94 24.40 -16.53
C ARG A 11 -26.99 23.91 -15.09
N LYS A 12 -28.10 24.15 -14.40
CA LYS A 12 -28.38 23.60 -13.07
C LYS A 12 -28.72 22.10 -13.16
N VAL A 13 -27.77 21.29 -13.60
CA VAL A 13 -27.90 19.83 -13.68
C VAL A 13 -27.27 19.22 -12.44
N GLU A 14 -27.98 18.31 -11.80
CA GLU A 14 -27.42 17.47 -10.76
C GLU A 14 -26.50 16.43 -11.42
N LEU A 15 -25.19 16.69 -11.42
CA LEU A 15 -24.20 15.80 -12.06
C LEU A 15 -23.79 14.61 -11.20
N VAL A 16 -23.93 14.73 -9.88
CA VAL A 16 -23.42 13.76 -8.92
C VAL A 16 -24.60 13.08 -8.26
N HIS A 17 -24.69 11.77 -8.43
CA HIS A 17 -25.76 10.96 -7.87
C HIS A 17 -25.21 9.98 -6.85
N ASP A 18 -25.96 9.75 -5.78
CA ASP A 18 -25.64 8.72 -4.80
C ASP A 18 -26.05 7.33 -5.34
N PHE A 19 -25.27 6.31 -5.02
CA PHE A 19 -25.62 4.92 -5.25
C PHE A 19 -25.06 4.01 -4.15
N GLY A 20 -25.85 3.00 -3.77
CA GLY A 20 -25.46 2.04 -2.74
C GLY A 20 -24.87 0.78 -3.36
N VAL A 21 -23.76 0.29 -2.81
CA VAL A 21 -23.13 -0.98 -3.21
C VAL A 21 -22.96 -1.86 -1.98
N ARG A 22 -23.25 -3.15 -2.12
CA ARG A 22 -22.89 -4.17 -1.13
C ARG A 22 -21.48 -4.64 -1.42
N VAL A 23 -20.50 -4.09 -0.72
CA VAL A 23 -19.09 -4.43 -0.87
C VAL A 23 -18.81 -5.72 -0.09
N PRO A 24 -18.35 -6.80 -0.73
CA PRO A 24 -17.98 -8.02 -0.03
C PRO A 24 -16.77 -7.72 0.86
N GLN A 25 -16.86 -8.15 2.10
CA GLN A 25 -15.80 -7.95 3.09
C GLN A 25 -14.99 -9.24 3.18
N PRO A 26 -13.67 -9.17 2.92
CA PRO A 26 -12.83 -10.35 2.95
C PRO A 26 -12.91 -10.93 4.36
N LYS A 27 -13.07 -12.26 4.46
CA LYS A 27 -13.16 -12.95 5.77
C LYS A 27 -11.97 -12.56 6.65
N GLU A 28 -10.82 -12.36 6.01
CA GLU A 28 -9.53 -12.12 6.62
C GLU A 28 -8.72 -11.19 5.71
N ASN A 29 -7.81 -10.40 6.29
CA ASN A 29 -6.75 -9.73 5.53
C ASN A 29 -5.69 -10.77 5.10
N LEU A 30 -6.14 -11.81 4.38
CA LEU A 30 -5.28 -12.74 3.66
C LEU A 30 -4.66 -11.95 2.52
N ALA A 31 -3.57 -11.23 2.82
CA ALA A 31 -2.63 -10.91 1.76
C ALA A 31 -2.06 -12.25 1.28
N PRO A 32 -1.75 -12.44 -0.02
CA PRO A 32 -0.82 -13.48 -0.40
C PRO A 32 0.47 -13.23 0.43
N GLY A 33 0.65 -14.01 1.49
CA GLY A 33 1.77 -13.84 2.41
C GLY A 33 3.03 -14.46 1.81
N TYR A 34 3.92 -14.91 2.69
CA TYR A 34 5.07 -15.77 2.33
C TYR A 34 4.66 -17.15 1.78
N ALA A 35 3.36 -17.43 1.66
CA ALA A 35 2.83 -18.72 1.27
C ALA A 35 2.87 -18.99 -0.24
N VAL A 36 2.88 -17.95 -1.08
CA VAL A 36 2.89 -18.10 -2.53
C VAL A 36 4.11 -17.42 -3.11
N SER A 37 5.04 -18.25 -3.61
CA SER A 37 6.26 -17.77 -4.25
C SER A 37 5.96 -17.06 -5.58
N LEU A 38 6.88 -16.21 -6.04
CA LEU A 38 6.73 -15.59 -7.36
C LEU A 38 6.70 -16.64 -8.49
N SER A 39 7.48 -17.71 -8.36
CA SER A 39 7.50 -18.82 -9.34
C SER A 39 6.16 -19.56 -9.40
N GLU A 40 5.59 -19.88 -8.23
CA GLU A 40 4.27 -20.50 -8.13
C GLU A 40 3.18 -19.59 -8.70
N ALA A 41 3.22 -18.29 -8.40
CA ALA A 41 2.28 -17.31 -8.94
C ALA A 41 2.40 -17.18 -10.47
N LEU A 42 3.61 -17.26 -11.03
CA LEU A 42 3.80 -17.31 -12.49
C LEU A 42 3.23 -18.58 -13.12
N GLY A 43 3.24 -19.70 -12.39
CA GLY A 43 2.66 -20.97 -12.80
C GLY A 43 1.14 -20.96 -12.76
N THR A 44 0.56 -20.59 -11.62
CA THR A 44 -0.85 -20.81 -11.27
C THR A 44 -1.69 -19.54 -11.13
N GLY A 45 -1.06 -18.36 -11.11
CA GLY A 45 -1.70 -17.08 -10.78
C GLY A 45 -1.61 -16.75 -9.30
N LEU A 46 -2.13 -15.60 -8.89
CA LEU A 46 -2.31 -15.31 -7.47
C LEU A 46 -3.39 -16.21 -6.86
N PRO A 47 -3.25 -16.63 -5.58
CA PRO A 47 -4.27 -17.41 -4.92
C PRO A 47 -5.58 -16.63 -4.87
N VAL A 48 -6.68 -17.29 -5.21
CA VAL A 48 -8.01 -16.68 -5.18
C VAL A 48 -8.49 -16.66 -3.73
N LEU A 49 -8.69 -15.45 -3.20
CA LEU A 49 -9.09 -15.23 -1.81
C LEU A 49 -10.61 -15.28 -1.70
N ARG A 50 -11.12 -16.22 -0.90
CA ARG A 50 -12.57 -16.41 -0.76
C ARG A 50 -13.19 -15.38 0.17
N PHE A 51 -14.35 -14.87 -0.23
CA PHE A 51 -15.19 -14.04 0.61
C PHE A 51 -16.15 -14.89 1.44
N GLU A 52 -16.40 -14.48 2.68
CA GLU A 52 -17.61 -14.92 3.38
C GLU A 52 -18.83 -14.16 2.86
N GLN A 53 -20.04 -14.59 3.24
CA GLN A 53 -21.28 -13.88 2.93
C GLN A 53 -21.43 -12.55 3.70
N ASN A 54 -20.33 -11.98 4.20
CA ASN A 54 -20.30 -10.70 4.89
C ASN A 54 -20.18 -9.58 3.86
N PHE A 55 -21.14 -8.67 3.88
CA PHE A 55 -21.16 -7.51 2.99
C PHE A 55 -21.29 -6.24 3.83
N LEU A 56 -20.48 -5.24 3.52
CA LEU A 56 -20.65 -3.88 4.00
C LEU A 56 -21.49 -3.11 3.00
N HIS A 57 -22.58 -2.49 3.44
CA HIS A 57 -23.32 -1.56 2.60
C HIS A 57 -22.63 -0.21 2.62
N CYS A 58 -22.12 0.21 1.46
CA CYS A 58 -21.41 1.47 1.30
C CYS A 58 -22.19 2.36 0.31
N ASN A 59 -22.33 3.64 0.66
CA ASN A 59 -22.88 4.64 -0.25
C ASN A 59 -21.73 5.37 -0.94
N PHE A 60 -21.81 5.44 -2.26
CA PHE A 60 -20.85 6.12 -3.10
C PHE A 60 -21.55 7.17 -3.95
N GLN A 61 -20.74 7.99 -4.60
CA GLN A 61 -21.21 8.98 -5.54
C GLN A 61 -20.64 8.71 -6.92
N VAL A 62 -21.46 8.94 -7.94
CA VAL A 62 -21.06 8.85 -9.34
C VAL A 62 -21.35 10.17 -10.01
N LEU A 63 -20.36 10.69 -10.74
CA LEU A 63 -20.55 11.77 -11.68
C LEU A 63 -20.96 11.14 -13.00
N ARG A 64 -22.11 11.55 -13.54
CA ARG A 64 -22.62 11.08 -14.82
C ARG A 64 -22.87 12.27 -15.75
N VAL A 65 -22.43 12.11 -16.98
CA VAL A 65 -22.65 13.03 -18.11
C VAL A 65 -23.05 12.21 -19.34
N GLU A 66 -23.62 12.85 -20.34
CA GLU A 66 -23.96 12.24 -21.64
C GLU A 66 -22.72 12.15 -22.52
N THR A 67 -21.89 13.20 -22.54
CA THR A 67 -20.69 13.32 -23.35
C THR A 67 -19.48 12.65 -22.69
N LEU A 68 -18.56 12.11 -23.49
CA LEU A 68 -17.27 11.62 -22.99
C LEU A 68 -16.44 12.77 -22.40
N LEU A 69 -15.96 12.57 -21.17
CA LEU A 69 -15.01 13.47 -20.51
C LEU A 69 -13.59 13.25 -21.06
N PRO A 70 -12.64 14.16 -20.78
CA PRO A 70 -11.26 14.01 -21.23
C PRO A 70 -10.57 12.71 -20.79
N CYS A 71 -10.99 12.10 -19.68
CA CYS A 71 -10.51 10.78 -19.26
C CYS A 71 -11.04 9.61 -20.12
N GLY A 72 -11.88 9.88 -21.13
CA GLY A 72 -12.47 8.88 -22.03
C GLY A 72 -13.72 8.19 -21.48
N TRP A 73 -14.30 8.69 -20.39
CA TRP A 73 -15.48 8.10 -19.73
C TRP A 73 -16.54 9.16 -19.50
N ASN A 74 -17.81 8.76 -19.52
CA ASN A 74 -18.95 9.62 -19.19
C ASN A 74 -19.53 9.32 -17.79
N MET A 75 -18.92 8.37 -17.07
CA MET A 75 -19.25 8.03 -15.69
C MET A 75 -17.97 7.91 -14.87
N ILE A 76 -17.92 8.60 -13.73
CA ILE A 76 -16.75 8.62 -12.84
C ILE A 76 -17.20 8.37 -11.41
N LEU A 77 -16.54 7.43 -10.71
CA LEU A 77 -16.68 7.31 -9.26
C LEU A 77 -16.14 8.58 -8.58
N VAL A 78 -17.01 9.31 -7.88
CA VAL A 78 -16.64 10.50 -7.11
C VAL A 78 -16.11 10.04 -5.76
N ARG A 79 -14.77 9.99 -5.66
CA ARG A 79 -14.08 9.63 -4.43
C ARG A 79 -14.24 10.75 -3.40
N PRO A 80 -14.29 10.44 -2.08
CA PRO A 80 -14.17 11.46 -1.04
C PRO A 80 -12.92 12.34 -1.23
N GLU A 81 -11.82 11.74 -1.70
CA GLU A 81 -10.59 12.43 -2.08
C GLU A 81 -10.83 13.55 -3.12
N PHE A 82 -11.69 13.33 -4.13
CA PHE A 82 -11.94 14.33 -5.17
C PHE A 82 -12.63 15.56 -4.61
N ARG A 83 -13.60 15.38 -3.71
CA ARG A 83 -14.28 16.49 -3.03
C ARG A 83 -13.33 17.25 -2.13
N ASN A 84 -12.48 16.55 -1.39
CA ASN A 84 -11.47 17.17 -0.54
C ASN A 84 -10.49 18.02 -1.36
N LEU A 85 -10.05 17.52 -2.52
CA LEU A 85 -9.17 18.25 -3.42
C LEU A 85 -9.88 19.42 -4.10
N GLU A 86 -11.13 19.28 -4.56
CA GLU A 86 -11.94 20.39 -5.10
C GLU A 86 -12.12 21.52 -4.07
N HIS A 87 -12.44 21.15 -2.83
CA HIS A 87 -12.55 22.10 -1.72
C HIS A 87 -11.22 22.82 -1.45
N LEU A 88 -10.11 22.08 -1.41
CA LEU A 88 -8.77 22.65 -1.24
C LEU A 88 -8.41 23.60 -2.38
N CYS A 89 -8.70 23.23 -3.64
CA CYS A 89 -8.47 24.11 -4.79
C CYS A 89 -9.25 25.43 -4.65
N SER A 90 -10.53 25.34 -4.25
CA SER A 90 -11.40 26.49 -4.05
C SER A 90 -10.90 27.39 -2.90
N GLN A 91 -10.43 26.78 -1.81
CA GLN A 91 -9.85 27.50 -0.69
C GLN A 91 -8.58 28.26 -1.11
N VAL A 92 -7.63 27.62 -1.80
CA VAL A 92 -6.39 28.27 -2.25
C VAL A 92 -6.71 29.39 -3.23
N TRP A 93 -7.66 29.18 -4.14
CA TRP A 93 -8.12 30.22 -5.05
C TRP A 93 -8.73 31.40 -4.30
N TRP A 94 -9.56 31.16 -3.28
CA TRP A 94 -10.13 32.23 -2.46
C TRP A 94 -9.07 32.99 -1.65
N GLU A 95 -8.13 32.27 -1.03
CA GLU A 95 -7.01 32.86 -0.27
C GLU A 95 -6.19 33.83 -1.14
N LYS A 96 -5.94 33.46 -2.40
CA LYS A 96 -5.25 34.31 -3.38
C LYS A 96 -5.93 35.66 -3.59
N TRP A 97 -7.27 35.73 -3.54
CA TRP A 97 -8.05 36.94 -3.84
C TRP A 97 -8.57 37.70 -2.62
N SER A 98 -8.64 37.07 -1.45
CA SER A 98 -9.13 37.66 -0.19
C SER A 98 -8.31 38.85 0.35
N ALA A 99 -7.21 39.22 -0.32
CA ALA A 99 -6.13 40.04 0.19
C ALA A 99 -6.11 41.52 -0.26
N CYS A 100 -7.22 42.03 -0.81
CA CYS A 100 -7.36 43.24 -1.64
C CYS A 100 -7.32 42.90 -3.14
N PRO A 101 -8.40 43.18 -3.90
CA PRO A 101 -8.41 43.03 -5.36
C PRO A 101 -7.27 43.83 -5.99
N GLY A 102 -6.44 43.19 -6.82
CA GLY A 102 -5.34 43.84 -7.53
C GLY A 102 -3.96 43.82 -6.86
N SER A 103 -3.82 43.31 -5.63
CA SER A 103 -2.49 43.05 -5.03
C SER A 103 -2.40 41.63 -4.46
N THR A 104 -1.60 40.77 -5.10
CA THR A 104 -1.23 39.48 -4.50
C THR A 104 -0.39 39.76 -3.26
N LYS A 105 -0.84 39.28 -2.09
CA LYS A 105 -0.03 39.29 -0.88
C LYS A 105 1.30 38.59 -1.16
N TRP A 106 2.40 39.22 -0.79
CA TRP A 106 3.72 38.60 -0.87
C TRP A 106 3.69 37.29 -0.06
N GLY A 107 4.06 36.17 -0.69
CA GLY A 107 4.00 34.84 -0.09
C GLY A 107 2.66 34.10 -0.19
N ALA A 108 1.63 34.65 -0.86
CA ALA A 108 0.40 33.92 -1.14
C ALA A 108 0.66 32.68 -2.02
N LYS A 109 -0.10 31.61 -1.79
CA LYS A 109 -0.09 30.41 -2.65
C LYS A 109 -0.88 30.74 -3.92
N LEU A 110 -0.21 30.80 -5.06
CA LEU A 110 -0.86 31.27 -6.30
C LEU A 110 -1.53 30.16 -7.10
N ASP A 111 -1.11 28.91 -6.88
CA ASP A 111 -1.47 27.70 -7.61
C ASP A 111 -1.47 26.47 -6.68
N ILE A 112 -1.97 25.33 -7.18
CA ILE A 112 -1.92 24.04 -6.50
C ILE A 112 -1.29 22.96 -7.40
N ALA A 113 -0.43 22.14 -6.80
CA ALA A 113 0.18 20.96 -7.39
C ALA A 113 -0.27 19.72 -6.63
N ILE A 114 -0.94 18.80 -7.30
CA ILE A 114 -1.43 17.54 -6.75
C ILE A 114 -0.54 16.42 -7.26
N VAL A 115 0.27 15.84 -6.38
CA VAL A 115 1.16 14.73 -6.71
C VAL A 115 0.42 13.43 -6.50
N ALA A 116 0.46 12.56 -7.51
CA ALA A 116 -0.19 11.26 -7.46
C ALA A 116 0.59 10.22 -8.27
N GLN A 117 0.70 9.01 -7.74
CA GLN A 117 1.33 7.90 -8.44
C GLN A 117 0.60 7.55 -9.76
N PRO A 118 1.29 6.97 -10.76
CA PRO A 118 0.63 6.50 -11.99
C PRO A 118 -0.53 5.55 -11.67
N GLY A 119 -1.70 5.79 -12.28
CA GLY A 119 -2.85 4.88 -12.16
C GLY A 119 -3.79 5.08 -10.98
N THR A 120 -3.64 6.10 -10.13
CA THR A 120 -4.57 6.40 -9.01
C THR A 120 -5.76 7.30 -9.37
N GLY A 121 -5.95 7.63 -10.64
CA GLY A 121 -7.13 8.40 -11.08
C GLY A 121 -6.91 9.91 -11.24
N LYS A 122 -5.68 10.36 -11.51
CA LYS A 122 -5.37 11.77 -11.83
C LYS A 122 -6.30 12.38 -12.89
N SER A 123 -6.32 11.77 -14.08
CA SER A 123 -7.11 12.26 -15.20
C SER A 123 -8.61 12.19 -14.94
N TYR A 124 -9.06 11.28 -14.05
CA TYR A 124 -10.45 11.24 -13.57
C TYR A 124 -10.76 12.41 -12.64
N PHE A 125 -9.83 12.80 -11.75
CA PHE A 125 -10.02 13.99 -10.92
C PHE A 125 -10.06 15.28 -11.76
N LEU A 126 -9.20 15.43 -12.78
CA LEU A 126 -9.30 16.58 -13.71
C LEU A 126 -10.63 16.62 -14.45
N SER A 127 -11.09 15.47 -14.93
CA SER A 127 -12.38 15.35 -15.64
C SER A 127 -13.56 15.67 -14.73
N TYR A 128 -13.52 15.18 -13.48
CA TYR A 128 -14.48 15.51 -12.43
C TYR A 128 -14.52 17.02 -12.18
N LEU A 129 -13.35 17.63 -11.96
CA LEU A 129 -13.25 19.06 -11.66
C LEU A 129 -13.70 19.93 -12.84
N LEU A 130 -13.33 19.54 -14.07
CA LEU A 130 -13.79 20.21 -15.29
C LEU A 130 -15.32 20.19 -15.39
N ALA A 131 -15.94 19.01 -15.30
CA ALA A 131 -17.39 18.88 -15.40
C ALA A 131 -18.13 19.71 -14.35
N ARG A 132 -17.65 19.70 -13.10
CA ARG A 132 -18.19 20.50 -11.99
C ARG A 132 -18.13 22.01 -12.30
N ARG A 133 -16.98 22.50 -12.77
CA ARG A 133 -16.79 23.92 -13.10
C ARG A 133 -17.65 24.36 -14.28
N LEU A 134 -17.75 23.54 -15.32
CA LEU A 134 -18.63 23.82 -16.47
C LEU A 134 -20.09 23.91 -16.05
N ALA A 135 -20.59 22.98 -15.21
CA ALA A 135 -21.96 23.05 -14.68
C ALA A 135 -22.23 24.33 -13.88
N MET A 136 -21.21 24.88 -13.22
CA MET A 136 -21.30 26.16 -12.50
C MET A 136 -21.12 27.38 -13.42
N GLY A 137 -20.85 27.19 -14.71
CA GLY A 137 -20.59 28.29 -15.66
C GLY A 137 -19.28 29.03 -15.37
N GLU A 138 -18.29 28.34 -14.79
CA GLU A 138 -17.05 28.96 -14.36
C GLU A 138 -15.96 28.86 -15.46
N PRO A 139 -15.33 29.99 -15.85
CA PRO A 139 -14.27 29.99 -16.85
C PRO A 139 -13.13 29.03 -16.51
N THR A 140 -12.79 28.16 -17.45
CA THR A 140 -11.85 27.06 -17.24
C THR A 140 -11.09 26.75 -18.52
N VAL A 141 -9.82 26.41 -18.41
CA VAL A 141 -9.02 25.85 -19.49
C VAL A 141 -8.66 24.42 -19.13
N TYR A 142 -8.89 23.49 -20.06
CA TYR A 142 -8.29 22.16 -20.00
C TYR A 142 -7.06 22.13 -20.90
N ARG A 143 -5.86 21.95 -20.33
CA ARG A 143 -4.60 21.92 -21.09
C ARG A 143 -4.09 20.49 -21.19
N GLU A 144 -4.09 19.94 -22.41
CA GLU A 144 -3.40 18.68 -22.73
C GLU A 144 -1.89 18.93 -22.81
N ASP A 145 -1.48 19.98 -23.53
CA ASP A 145 -0.10 20.45 -23.62
C ASP A 145 -0.09 21.95 -24.03
N ASP A 146 1.09 22.52 -24.25
CA ASP A 146 1.23 23.93 -24.63
C ASP A 146 0.67 24.29 -26.02
N GLN A 147 0.49 23.33 -26.91
CA GLN A 147 -0.13 23.52 -28.22
C GLN A 147 -1.64 23.33 -28.17
N LYS A 148 -2.13 22.50 -27.23
CA LYS A 148 -3.52 22.07 -27.16
C LYS A 148 -4.16 22.37 -25.81
N CYS A 149 -4.77 23.55 -25.75
CA CYS A 149 -5.58 24.02 -24.63
C CYS A 149 -7.02 24.22 -25.10
N TYR A 150 -8.02 23.85 -24.30
CA TYR A 150 -9.42 24.11 -24.61
C TYR A 150 -9.96 25.14 -23.64
N LEU A 151 -10.33 26.31 -24.15
CA LEU A 151 -10.85 27.42 -23.37
C LEU A 151 -12.39 27.34 -23.30
N PHE A 152 -12.92 27.28 -22.09
CA PHE A 152 -14.34 27.31 -21.78
C PHE A 152 -14.66 28.61 -21.05
N ASP A 153 -15.47 29.46 -21.67
CA ASP A 153 -16.03 30.68 -21.07
C ASP A 153 -17.39 31.01 -21.70
N GLU A 154 -17.99 32.12 -21.30
CA GLU A 154 -19.32 32.54 -21.76
C GLU A 154 -19.42 32.80 -23.28
N TYR A 155 -18.28 32.97 -23.97
CA TYR A 155 -18.18 33.21 -25.41
C TYR A 155 -17.54 32.04 -26.18
N THR A 156 -16.89 31.12 -25.47
CA THR A 156 -15.99 30.12 -26.04
C THR A 156 -16.41 28.74 -25.55
N ALA A 157 -16.99 27.95 -26.46
CA ALA A 157 -17.52 26.62 -26.16
C ALA A 157 -16.44 25.53 -26.09
N GLY A 158 -15.32 25.74 -25.39
CA GLY A 158 -14.22 24.76 -25.36
C GLY A 158 -13.35 24.78 -26.61
N LYS A 159 -13.15 25.96 -27.20
CA LYS A 159 -12.34 26.16 -28.41
C LYS A 159 -10.88 25.79 -28.16
N GLU A 160 -10.28 25.08 -29.10
CA GLU A 160 -8.85 24.79 -29.08
C GLU A 160 -8.02 26.07 -29.34
N VAL A 161 -7.10 26.34 -28.42
CA VAL A 161 -6.13 27.45 -28.42
C VAL A 161 -4.78 26.91 -27.94
N ASN A 162 -3.72 27.70 -28.05
CA ASN A 162 -2.40 27.35 -27.49
C ASN A 162 -2.07 28.20 -26.25
N ALA A 163 -1.01 27.83 -25.55
CA ALA A 163 -0.55 28.54 -24.35
C ALA A 163 -0.22 30.01 -24.63
N GLU A 164 0.32 30.33 -25.82
CA GLU A 164 0.69 31.70 -26.19
C GLU A 164 -0.54 32.61 -26.32
N TYR A 165 -1.66 32.09 -26.84
CA TYR A 165 -2.94 32.79 -26.84
C TYR A 165 -3.38 33.12 -25.41
N LEU A 166 -3.30 32.13 -24.50
CA LEU A 166 -3.63 32.33 -23.09
C LEU A 166 -2.72 33.39 -22.46
N PHE A 167 -1.41 33.37 -22.72
CA PHE A 167 -0.45 34.35 -22.16
C PHE A 167 -0.77 35.80 -22.57
N ARG A 168 -1.50 36.00 -23.67
CA ARG A 168 -1.90 37.33 -24.18
C ARG A 168 -3.27 37.78 -23.71
N LEU A 169 -4.03 36.96 -22.99
CA LEU A 169 -5.33 37.35 -22.45
C LEU A 169 -5.21 38.57 -21.51
N PRO A 170 -6.21 39.46 -21.50
CA PRO A 170 -6.29 40.55 -20.54
C PRO A 170 -6.23 40.05 -19.09
N ALA A 171 -5.67 40.86 -18.18
CA ALA A 171 -5.54 40.48 -16.77
C ALA A 171 -6.90 40.14 -16.12
N SER A 172 -7.95 40.89 -16.46
CA SER A 172 -9.32 40.68 -15.96
C SER A 172 -9.91 39.32 -16.36
N GLU A 173 -9.58 38.83 -17.56
CA GLU A 173 -10.01 37.49 -17.99
C GLU A 173 -9.22 36.41 -17.27
N LYS A 174 -7.89 36.59 -17.17
CA LYS A 174 -7.00 35.67 -16.46
C LYS A 174 -7.39 35.49 -14.99
N GLU A 175 -7.82 36.54 -14.29
CA GLU A 175 -8.23 36.47 -12.87
C GLU A 175 -9.33 35.43 -12.59
N ARG A 176 -10.22 35.22 -13.56
CA ARG A 176 -11.35 34.29 -13.45
C ARG A 176 -11.00 32.86 -13.91
N LEU A 177 -9.87 32.66 -14.60
CA LEU A 177 -9.53 31.41 -15.25
C LEU A 177 -8.84 30.41 -14.32
N TRP A 178 -9.34 29.18 -14.32
CA TRP A 178 -8.64 28.01 -13.81
C TRP A 178 -8.02 27.23 -14.97
N ILE A 179 -6.74 26.85 -14.84
CA ILE A 179 -6.04 26.00 -15.80
C ILE A 179 -5.90 24.61 -15.19
N LEU A 180 -6.51 23.61 -15.81
CA LEU A 180 -6.49 22.22 -15.41
C LEU A 180 -5.52 21.45 -16.30
N THR A 181 -4.50 20.79 -15.73
CA THR A 181 -3.50 20.06 -16.55
C THR A 181 -2.83 18.92 -15.79
N ASP A 182 -2.49 17.84 -16.49
CA ASP A 182 -1.60 16.77 -16.02
C ASP A 182 -0.30 16.64 -16.83
N ASP A 183 -0.06 17.58 -17.75
CA ASP A 183 1.19 17.72 -18.47
C ASP A 183 2.17 18.67 -17.78
N SER A 184 3.47 18.42 -17.99
CA SER A 184 4.54 19.16 -17.33
C SER A 184 4.51 20.64 -17.68
N ILE A 185 4.80 21.51 -16.71
CA ILE A 185 4.80 22.96 -16.89
C ILE A 185 6.25 23.41 -17.09
N THR A 186 6.73 23.35 -18.33
CA THR A 186 8.13 23.66 -18.69
C THR A 186 8.28 25.04 -19.33
N ASN A 187 7.20 25.61 -19.86
CA ASN A 187 7.24 26.91 -20.51
C ASN A 187 7.22 28.04 -19.49
N ARG A 188 8.22 28.92 -19.58
CA ARG A 188 8.41 30.06 -18.67
C ARG A 188 7.24 31.03 -18.62
N GLY A 189 6.36 31.05 -19.63
CA GLY A 189 5.13 31.84 -19.62
C GLY A 189 4.24 31.50 -18.43
N TRP A 190 4.15 30.23 -18.04
CA TRP A 190 3.37 29.76 -16.89
C TRP A 190 3.92 30.22 -15.54
N GLU A 191 5.23 30.48 -15.46
CA GLU A 191 5.93 30.86 -14.22
C GLU A 191 5.78 32.34 -13.87
N ARG A 192 5.37 33.18 -14.83
CA ARG A 192 5.29 34.64 -14.66
C ARG A 192 4.31 34.99 -13.54
N GLN A 193 4.80 35.65 -12.50
CA GLN A 193 3.99 36.09 -11.36
C GLN A 193 2.90 37.09 -11.77
N GLY A 194 3.09 37.83 -12.86
CA GLY A 194 2.08 38.77 -13.39
C GLY A 194 0.85 38.09 -14.00
N ASN A 195 0.87 36.77 -14.22
CA ASN A 195 -0.33 36.05 -14.66
C ASN A 195 -1.27 35.79 -13.48
N THR A 196 -2.53 36.19 -13.62
CA THR A 196 -3.51 36.15 -12.53
C THR A 196 -4.32 34.86 -12.45
N TRP A 197 -4.32 34.01 -13.49
CA TRP A 197 -5.00 32.71 -13.47
C TRP A 197 -4.50 31.77 -12.39
N PHE A 198 -5.30 30.76 -12.08
CA PHE A 198 -5.03 29.74 -11.07
C PHE A 198 -4.81 28.38 -11.74
N ILE A 199 -3.68 27.74 -11.47
CA ILE A 199 -3.32 26.46 -12.09
C ILE A 199 -3.54 25.33 -11.09
N VAL A 200 -4.31 24.33 -11.51
CA VAL A 200 -4.45 23.03 -10.87
C VAL A 200 -3.64 22.03 -11.67
N PHE A 201 -2.41 21.78 -11.23
CA PHE A 201 -1.50 20.85 -11.87
C PHE A 201 -1.55 19.50 -11.16
N ILE A 202 -1.88 18.42 -11.86
CA ILE A 202 -1.74 17.07 -11.30
C ILE A 202 -0.55 16.36 -11.90
N ALA A 203 0.43 16.08 -11.07
CA ALA A 203 1.71 15.57 -11.52
C ALA A 203 1.95 14.13 -11.07
N ARG A 204 2.66 13.38 -11.91
CA ARG A 204 3.52 12.32 -11.38
C ARG A 204 4.73 12.95 -10.69
N PRO A 205 5.36 12.26 -9.73
CA PRO A 205 6.57 12.74 -9.08
C PRO A 205 7.64 13.25 -10.07
N ALA A 206 7.86 12.59 -11.21
CA ALA A 206 8.83 13.03 -12.23
C ALA A 206 8.45 14.35 -12.92
N GLN A 207 7.16 14.57 -13.13
CA GLN A 207 6.68 15.81 -13.74
C GLN A 207 6.79 16.99 -12.77
N MET A 208 6.77 16.74 -11.46
CA MET A 208 7.02 17.79 -10.46
C MET A 208 8.43 18.36 -10.56
N VAL A 209 9.42 17.52 -10.84
CA VAL A 209 10.81 17.95 -11.03
C VAL A 209 10.93 18.86 -12.24
N LEU A 210 10.31 18.47 -13.35
CA LEU A 210 10.32 19.25 -14.58
C LEU A 210 9.58 20.58 -14.43
N SER A 211 8.66 20.67 -13.45
CA SER A 211 7.85 21.85 -13.16
C SER A 211 8.32 22.60 -11.90
N GLU A 212 9.53 22.32 -11.42
CA GLU A 212 10.08 22.86 -10.17
C GLU A 212 10.25 24.38 -10.21
N SER A 213 10.64 24.92 -11.37
CA SER A 213 10.75 26.35 -11.61
C SER A 213 9.40 27.05 -11.47
N TRP A 214 8.35 26.52 -12.11
CA TRP A 214 6.97 26.99 -11.94
C TRP A 214 6.54 26.91 -10.47
N ARG A 215 6.73 25.75 -9.83
CA ARG A 215 6.33 25.51 -8.44
C ARG A 215 6.91 26.54 -7.49
N SER A 216 8.20 26.83 -7.64
CA SER A 216 8.92 27.81 -6.83
C SER A 216 8.50 29.24 -7.15
N ASN A 217 8.48 29.62 -8.44
CA ASN A 217 8.16 30.99 -8.88
C ASN A 217 6.72 31.40 -8.57
N ARG A 218 5.78 30.44 -8.64
CA ARG A 218 4.36 30.63 -8.35
C ARG A 218 3.98 30.28 -6.92
N ASN A 219 4.92 29.81 -6.10
CA ASN A 219 4.69 29.37 -4.73
C ASN A 219 3.51 28.38 -4.64
N ALA A 220 3.50 27.38 -5.53
CA ALA A 220 2.38 26.43 -5.63
C ALA A 220 2.27 25.56 -4.36
N ARG A 221 1.04 25.36 -3.88
CA ARG A 221 0.76 24.48 -2.74
C ARG A 221 0.83 23.02 -3.19
N ILE A 222 1.62 22.20 -2.52
CA ILE A 222 1.73 20.77 -2.83
C ILE A 222 0.71 19.98 -2.02
N ARG A 223 0.06 19.01 -2.66
CA ARG A 223 -0.82 18.03 -2.05
C ARG A 223 -0.56 16.66 -2.63
N TYR A 224 -0.53 15.61 -1.81
CA TYR A 224 -0.38 14.22 -2.24
C TYR A 224 -1.73 13.53 -2.19
N MET A 225 -2.09 12.86 -3.28
CA MET A 225 -3.37 12.18 -3.44
C MET A 225 -3.37 10.82 -2.75
N THR A 226 -4.45 10.48 -2.06
CA THR A 226 -4.64 9.16 -1.45
C THR A 226 -4.87 8.03 -2.47
N ASN A 227 -4.42 6.83 -2.12
CA ASN A 227 -4.68 5.61 -2.88
C ASN A 227 -6.12 5.13 -2.73
N TRP A 228 -6.53 4.19 -3.58
CA TRP A 228 -7.90 3.68 -3.56
C TRP A 228 -8.11 2.72 -2.39
N THR A 229 -9.26 2.79 -1.75
CA THR A 229 -9.73 1.79 -0.80
C THR A 229 -10.27 0.56 -1.53
N TRP A 230 -10.42 -0.56 -0.83
CA TRP A 230 -11.05 -1.75 -1.40
C TRP A 230 -12.48 -1.45 -1.85
N GLU A 231 -13.22 -0.72 -1.01
CA GLU A 231 -14.57 -0.23 -1.24
C GLU A 231 -14.67 0.56 -2.55
N GLU A 232 -13.76 1.52 -2.78
CA GLU A 232 -13.72 2.32 -4.01
C GLU A 232 -13.39 1.46 -5.24
N VAL A 233 -12.41 0.55 -5.16
CA VAL A 233 -12.05 -0.33 -6.28
C VAL A 233 -13.22 -1.21 -6.67
N PHE A 234 -13.87 -1.83 -5.68
CA PHE A 234 -15.03 -2.69 -5.91
C PHE A 234 -16.21 -1.90 -6.48
N ALA A 235 -16.48 -0.69 -5.97
CA ALA A 235 -17.56 0.17 -6.47
C ALA A 235 -17.32 0.62 -7.91
N ALA A 236 -16.09 1.00 -8.28
CA ALA A 236 -15.76 1.34 -9.66
C ALA A 236 -15.88 0.14 -10.61
N PHE A 237 -15.47 -1.05 -10.17
CA PHE A 237 -15.66 -2.28 -10.94
C PHE A 237 -17.15 -2.59 -11.15
N HIS A 238 -17.95 -2.53 -10.08
CA HIS A 238 -19.41 -2.70 -10.13
C HIS A 238 -20.07 -1.72 -11.12
N MET A 239 -19.66 -0.44 -11.05
CA MET A 239 -20.18 0.62 -11.91
C MET A 239 -19.85 0.36 -13.40
N GLY A 240 -18.62 -0.05 -13.72
CA GLY A 240 -18.19 -0.27 -15.10
C GLY A 240 -18.87 -1.45 -15.80
N HIS A 241 -19.36 -2.44 -15.04
CA HIS A 241 -19.99 -3.65 -15.59
C HIS A 241 -21.51 -3.54 -15.76
N GLY A 242 -22.16 -2.56 -15.16
CA GLY A 242 -23.62 -2.40 -15.19
C GLY A 242 -24.41 -3.52 -14.51
N LYS A 243 -23.73 -4.51 -13.92
CA LYS A 243 -24.30 -5.62 -13.15
C LYS A 243 -23.46 -5.89 -11.90
N PRO A 244 -24.05 -6.45 -10.84
CA PRO A 244 -23.29 -6.91 -9.68
C PRO A 244 -22.18 -7.91 -10.09
N PRO A 245 -20.94 -7.71 -9.65
CA PRO A 245 -19.87 -8.69 -9.81
C PRO A 245 -20.29 -10.06 -9.26
N SER A 246 -19.95 -11.11 -9.98
CA SER A 246 -20.03 -12.47 -9.45
C SER A 246 -19.05 -12.65 -8.28
N ALA A 247 -19.27 -13.67 -7.45
CA ALA A 247 -18.35 -14.00 -6.36
C ALA A 247 -16.92 -14.23 -6.88
N SER A 248 -16.75 -14.99 -7.96
CA SER A 248 -15.43 -15.26 -8.55
C SER A 248 -14.73 -13.98 -9.06
N GLU A 249 -15.47 -13.05 -9.68
CA GLU A 249 -14.91 -11.76 -10.09
C GLU A 249 -14.46 -10.93 -8.87
N ALA A 250 -15.27 -10.89 -7.82
CA ALA A 250 -14.91 -10.20 -6.58
C ALA A 250 -13.62 -10.78 -5.96
N GLU A 251 -13.54 -12.11 -5.86
CA GLU A 251 -12.37 -12.83 -5.32
C GLU A 251 -11.10 -12.54 -6.15
N ARG A 252 -11.18 -12.62 -7.48
CA ARG A 252 -10.08 -12.29 -8.40
C ARG A 252 -9.63 -10.83 -8.28
N LEU A 253 -10.58 -9.90 -8.23
CA LEU A 253 -10.30 -8.47 -8.06
C LEU A 253 -9.60 -8.20 -6.72
N TYR A 254 -10.05 -8.86 -5.65
CA TYR A 254 -9.44 -8.72 -4.33
C TYR A 254 -8.04 -9.33 -4.28
N SER A 255 -7.79 -10.47 -4.92
CA SER A 255 -6.46 -11.04 -5.04
C SER A 255 -5.48 -10.08 -5.72
N ILE A 256 -5.91 -9.38 -6.79
CA ILE A 256 -5.10 -8.34 -7.43
C ILE A 256 -4.84 -7.17 -6.47
N PHE A 257 -5.88 -6.67 -5.80
CA PHE A 257 -5.78 -5.56 -4.86
C PHE A 257 -4.84 -5.88 -3.69
N ALA A 258 -4.97 -7.07 -3.09
CA ALA A 258 -4.17 -7.52 -1.96
C ALA A 258 -2.72 -7.86 -2.36
N GLY A 259 -2.52 -8.41 -3.57
CA GLY A 259 -1.21 -8.81 -4.07
C GLY A 259 -0.39 -7.66 -4.65
N PHE A 260 -0.99 -6.82 -5.49
CA PHE A 260 -0.30 -5.75 -6.22
C PHE A 260 -0.58 -4.34 -5.67
N GLY A 261 -1.53 -4.21 -4.74
CA GLY A 261 -1.81 -2.97 -4.04
C GLY A 261 -2.95 -2.15 -4.63
N PRO A 262 -3.33 -1.04 -3.95
CA PRO A 262 -4.51 -0.23 -4.23
C PRO A 262 -4.39 0.72 -5.44
N ILE A 263 -3.87 0.23 -6.56
CA ILE A 263 -3.70 1.01 -7.79
C ILE A 263 -4.85 0.71 -8.74
N ALA A 264 -5.75 1.67 -8.94
CA ALA A 264 -6.96 1.49 -9.75
C ALA A 264 -6.66 1.00 -11.17
N ARG A 265 -5.64 1.54 -11.84
CA ARG A 265 -5.23 1.04 -13.15
C ARG A 265 -4.87 -0.44 -13.13
N THR A 266 -4.12 -0.89 -12.11
CA THR A 266 -3.76 -2.31 -11.97
C THR A 266 -4.99 -3.17 -11.74
N CYS A 267 -5.88 -2.75 -10.82
CA CYS A 267 -7.06 -3.52 -10.42
C CYS A 267 -8.17 -3.56 -11.49
N LEU A 268 -8.35 -2.47 -12.24
CA LEU A 268 -9.53 -2.27 -13.10
C LEU A 268 -9.22 -2.31 -14.61
N GLN A 269 -7.96 -2.17 -15.02
CA GLN A 269 -7.60 -2.04 -16.44
C GLN A 269 -6.49 -2.99 -16.88
N ALA A 270 -5.44 -3.15 -16.09
CA ALA A 270 -4.26 -3.92 -16.50
C ALA A 270 -4.51 -5.44 -16.49
N ILE A 271 -5.45 -5.92 -15.69
CA ILE A 271 -5.76 -7.34 -15.53
C ILE A 271 -7.27 -7.53 -15.70
N SER A 272 -7.67 -8.29 -16.70
CA SER A 272 -9.08 -8.56 -16.97
C SER A 272 -9.66 -9.54 -15.94
N VAL A 273 -10.45 -9.01 -15.00
CA VAL A 273 -11.11 -9.83 -13.95
C VAL A 273 -12.32 -10.60 -14.50
N SER A 274 -13.03 -10.00 -15.45
CA SER A 274 -14.35 -10.43 -15.91
C SER A 274 -14.28 -11.49 -17.00
N SER A 275 -13.11 -11.67 -17.63
CA SER A 275 -12.85 -12.76 -18.57
C SER A 275 -11.91 -13.77 -17.96
N GLU A 276 -12.44 -14.95 -17.63
CA GLU A 276 -11.63 -16.07 -17.13
C GLU A 276 -10.52 -16.48 -18.11
N ALA A 277 -10.79 -16.37 -19.41
CA ALA A 277 -9.81 -16.67 -20.46
C ALA A 277 -8.64 -15.68 -20.49
N HIS A 278 -8.84 -14.43 -20.07
CA HIS A 278 -7.80 -13.39 -20.06
C HIS A 278 -7.18 -13.15 -18.69
N PHE A 279 -7.91 -13.44 -17.60
CA PHE A 279 -7.46 -13.19 -16.24
C PHE A 279 -6.08 -13.78 -15.94
N LEU A 280 -5.90 -15.08 -16.21
CA LEU A 280 -4.64 -15.76 -15.94
C LEU A 280 -3.49 -15.27 -16.87
N PRO A 281 -3.67 -15.18 -18.20
CA PRO A 281 -2.68 -14.57 -19.08
C PRO A 281 -2.25 -13.15 -18.69
N ASP A 282 -3.20 -12.27 -18.38
CA ASP A 282 -2.93 -10.88 -18.00
C ASP A 282 -2.20 -10.82 -16.66
N THR A 283 -2.64 -11.61 -15.69
CA THR A 283 -1.96 -11.75 -14.39
C THR A 283 -0.52 -12.21 -14.59
N LYS A 284 -0.28 -13.24 -15.42
CA LYS A 284 1.08 -13.71 -15.72
C LYS A 284 1.92 -12.66 -16.42
N ALA A 285 1.36 -11.92 -17.38
CA ALA A 285 2.06 -10.82 -18.04
C ALA A 285 2.48 -9.73 -17.03
N TYR A 286 1.57 -9.36 -16.13
CA TYR A 286 1.85 -8.39 -15.07
C TYR A 286 2.91 -8.90 -14.09
N LEU A 287 2.84 -10.18 -13.69
CA LEU A 287 3.83 -10.83 -12.81
C LEU A 287 5.23 -10.87 -13.44
N ARG A 288 5.35 -11.14 -14.75
CA ARG A 288 6.64 -11.07 -15.45
C ARG A 288 7.21 -9.65 -15.42
N ALA A 289 6.37 -8.65 -15.66
CA ALA A 289 6.80 -7.26 -15.57
C ALA A 289 7.26 -6.88 -14.14
N ILE A 290 6.56 -7.37 -13.11
CA ILE A 290 7.01 -7.24 -11.71
C ILE A 290 8.37 -7.92 -11.52
N GLN A 291 8.55 -9.13 -12.03
CA GLN A 291 9.81 -9.87 -11.90
C GLN A 291 10.99 -9.10 -12.52
N ASP A 292 10.79 -8.53 -13.71
CA ASP A 292 11.78 -7.70 -14.39
C ASP A 292 12.11 -6.44 -13.57
N ASP A 293 11.07 -5.79 -13.04
CA ASP A 293 11.21 -4.60 -12.19
C ASP A 293 11.96 -4.95 -10.89
N ILE A 294 11.70 -6.10 -10.27
CA ILE A 294 12.39 -6.60 -9.06
C ILE A 294 13.86 -6.87 -9.37
N ASN A 295 14.16 -7.53 -10.50
CA ASN A 295 15.53 -7.82 -10.89
C ASN A 295 16.34 -6.53 -11.05
N LYS A 296 15.76 -5.54 -11.72
CA LYS A 296 16.37 -4.21 -11.86
C LYS A 296 16.57 -3.54 -10.49
N PHE A 297 15.54 -3.55 -9.64
CA PHE A 297 15.63 -2.99 -8.29
C PHE A 297 16.76 -3.60 -7.45
N ILE A 298 16.95 -4.92 -7.52
CA ILE A 298 18.03 -5.62 -6.83
C ILE A 298 19.40 -5.28 -7.43
N GLN A 299 19.51 -5.24 -8.76
CA GLN A 299 20.74 -4.86 -9.47
C GLN A 299 21.19 -3.44 -9.09
N ASP A 300 20.24 -2.52 -8.92
CA ASP A 300 20.47 -1.13 -8.50
C ASP A 300 20.70 -0.98 -6.98
N GLY A 301 20.97 -2.08 -6.25
CA GLY A 301 21.30 -2.07 -4.82
C GLY A 301 20.12 -1.72 -3.90
N GLY A 302 18.88 -1.79 -4.39
CA GLY A 302 17.71 -1.29 -3.67
C GLY A 302 17.61 0.23 -3.60
N CYS A 303 18.37 0.91 -4.48
CA CYS A 303 18.51 2.36 -4.60
C CYS A 303 19.30 2.96 -3.43
N ASP A 304 20.57 3.29 -3.66
CA ASP A 304 21.52 3.75 -2.63
C ASP A 304 21.10 5.06 -1.93
N GLU A 305 20.24 5.90 -2.55
CA GLU A 305 19.65 7.09 -1.91
C GLU A 305 18.18 7.26 -2.34
N MET A 306 17.24 7.10 -1.39
CA MET A 306 15.79 7.19 -1.67
C MET A 306 15.23 8.61 -1.78
N ASP A 307 15.97 9.60 -1.29
CA ASP A 307 15.60 11.02 -1.39
C ASP A 307 15.82 11.54 -2.82
N ASP A 308 16.52 10.79 -3.67
CA ASP A 308 16.79 11.17 -5.04
C ASP A 308 15.62 10.73 -5.94
N LEU A 309 15.24 11.65 -6.83
CA LEU A 309 14.18 11.52 -7.83
C LEU A 309 14.35 10.29 -8.75
N LYS A 310 15.49 9.60 -8.66
CA LYS A 310 15.80 8.33 -9.32
C LYS A 310 14.98 7.15 -8.80
N LEU A 311 14.42 7.20 -7.57
CA LEU A 311 13.42 6.20 -7.15
C LEU A 311 12.12 6.27 -7.97
N GLN A 312 11.89 7.34 -8.73
CA GLN A 312 10.77 7.42 -9.67
C GLN A 312 10.95 6.51 -10.89
N ALA A 313 12.17 5.98 -11.09
CA ALA A 313 12.43 4.87 -12.00
C ALA A 313 12.14 3.49 -11.37
N ALA A 314 11.91 3.41 -10.04
CA ALA A 314 11.32 2.23 -9.44
C ALA A 314 9.88 2.14 -9.94
N SER A 315 9.56 0.99 -10.52
CA SER A 315 8.30 0.77 -11.20
C SER A 315 7.12 1.02 -10.27
N ALA A 316 6.10 1.75 -10.76
CA ALA A 316 4.82 1.93 -10.07
C ALA A 316 4.08 0.60 -9.81
N LYS A 317 4.63 -0.55 -10.22
CA LYS A 317 4.17 -1.89 -9.87
C LYS A 317 4.75 -2.40 -8.54
N LEU A 318 5.91 -1.88 -8.11
CA LEU A 318 6.59 -2.31 -6.89
C LEU A 318 6.30 -1.40 -5.69
N THR A 319 6.05 -0.12 -5.95
CA THR A 319 5.91 0.89 -4.90
C THR A 319 4.54 1.55 -4.93
N ILE A 320 4.12 2.02 -3.77
CA ILE A 320 2.99 2.91 -3.60
C ILE A 320 3.41 4.21 -2.94
N MET A 321 2.75 5.30 -3.33
CA MET A 321 2.91 6.59 -2.67
C MET A 321 1.85 6.78 -1.59
N GLN A 322 2.27 6.99 -0.35
CA GLN A 322 1.41 7.26 0.80
C GLN A 322 1.48 8.75 1.17
N PRO A 323 0.34 9.47 1.20
CA PRO A 323 0.32 10.83 1.72
C PRO A 323 0.59 10.84 3.24
N LEU A 324 1.34 11.83 3.69
CA LEU A 324 1.70 12.10 5.09
C LEU A 324 1.38 13.55 5.43
N ASP A 325 1.36 13.87 6.73
CA ASP A 325 1.09 15.23 7.25
C ASP A 325 -0.20 15.79 6.63
N GLU A 326 -1.30 15.06 6.83
CA GLU A 326 -2.59 15.30 6.19
C GLU A 326 -2.58 15.24 4.67
N GLY A 327 -1.45 15.03 3.99
CA GLY A 327 -1.28 15.05 2.53
C GLY A 327 -0.33 16.15 2.03
N TYR A 328 0.35 16.91 2.89
CA TYR A 328 1.33 17.91 2.44
C TYR A 328 2.70 17.32 2.09
N SER A 329 2.99 16.13 2.57
CA SER A 329 4.17 15.35 2.21
C SER A 329 3.74 13.98 1.69
N GLY A 330 4.65 13.29 1.00
CA GLY A 330 4.39 11.97 0.44
C GLY A 330 5.58 11.06 0.65
N ARG A 331 5.30 9.77 0.84
CA ARG A 331 6.30 8.75 1.10
C ARG A 331 6.12 7.59 0.14
N LEU A 332 7.19 7.15 -0.51
CA LEU A 332 7.18 5.93 -1.29
C LEU A 332 7.44 4.73 -0.37
N GLU A 333 6.66 3.67 -0.57
CA GLU A 333 6.73 2.42 0.17
C GLU A 333 6.61 1.24 -0.80
N ILE A 334 7.09 0.05 -0.44
CA ILE A 334 6.81 -1.16 -1.22
C ILE A 334 5.30 -1.46 -1.13
N ALA A 335 4.69 -1.73 -2.29
CA ALA A 335 3.24 -1.73 -2.49
C ALA A 335 2.50 -2.66 -1.53
N THR A 336 3.00 -3.89 -1.38
CA THR A 336 2.39 -4.92 -0.54
C THR A 336 3.48 -5.76 0.12
N LYS A 337 3.10 -6.46 1.20
CA LYS A 337 3.98 -7.44 1.86
C LYS A 337 4.37 -8.57 0.89
N TRP A 338 3.45 -8.96 0.00
CA TRP A 338 3.72 -9.94 -1.05
C TRP A 338 4.82 -9.48 -2.00
N ILE A 339 4.76 -8.24 -2.50
CA ILE A 339 5.85 -7.69 -3.33
C ILE A 339 7.17 -7.65 -2.55
N GLY A 340 7.13 -7.27 -1.28
CA GLY A 340 8.31 -7.35 -0.39
C GLY A 340 8.88 -8.77 -0.29
N PHE A 341 8.02 -9.78 -0.20
CA PHE A 341 8.42 -11.19 -0.23
C PHE A 341 9.00 -11.62 -1.58
N CYS A 342 8.39 -11.22 -2.71
CA CYS A 342 8.96 -11.51 -4.03
C CYS A 342 10.35 -10.90 -4.21
N ILE A 343 10.58 -9.69 -3.68
CA ILE A 343 11.91 -9.06 -3.65
C ILE A 343 12.86 -9.92 -2.80
N PHE A 344 12.43 -10.37 -1.62
CA PHE A 344 13.18 -11.28 -0.76
C PHE A 344 13.61 -12.55 -1.53
N GLU A 345 12.67 -13.24 -2.18
CA GLU A 345 12.95 -14.49 -2.88
C GLU A 345 13.94 -14.28 -4.04
N ARG A 346 13.72 -13.26 -4.86
CA ARG A 346 14.56 -12.97 -6.02
C ARG A 346 15.96 -12.52 -5.63
N ALA A 347 16.09 -11.71 -4.58
CA ALA A 347 17.39 -11.28 -4.11
C ALA A 347 18.18 -12.45 -3.49
N ARG A 348 17.49 -13.37 -2.81
CA ARG A 348 18.06 -14.64 -2.34
C ARG A 348 18.60 -15.49 -3.50
N GLU A 349 17.87 -15.58 -4.61
CA GLU A 349 18.28 -16.31 -5.82
C GLU A 349 19.45 -15.64 -6.58
N ALA A 350 19.46 -14.31 -6.68
CA ALA A 350 20.41 -13.59 -7.53
C ALA A 350 21.84 -13.55 -6.97
N SER A 351 22.00 -13.35 -5.65
CA SER A 351 23.26 -13.51 -4.93
C SER A 351 23.05 -13.16 -3.46
N GLN A 352 23.44 -14.07 -2.59
CA GLN A 352 23.37 -13.93 -1.15
C GLN A 352 24.05 -12.65 -0.61
N LEU A 353 25.24 -12.32 -1.12
CA LEU A 353 25.98 -11.13 -0.70
C LEU A 353 25.26 -9.83 -1.07
N ASN A 354 24.55 -9.80 -2.21
CA ASN A 354 23.76 -8.65 -2.63
C ASN A 354 22.52 -8.48 -1.76
N PHE A 355 21.98 -9.59 -1.22
CA PHE A 355 20.74 -9.55 -0.48
C PHE A 355 20.87 -9.01 0.94
N TYR A 356 21.91 -9.42 1.68
CA TYR A 356 22.17 -8.82 3.00
C TYR A 356 22.47 -7.31 2.88
N ARG A 357 23.18 -6.91 1.82
CA ARG A 357 23.38 -5.49 1.49
C ARG A 357 22.07 -4.77 1.20
N LEU A 358 21.16 -5.41 0.45
CA LEU A 358 19.81 -4.86 0.22
C LEU A 358 19.09 -4.59 1.53
N TYR A 359 19.00 -5.57 2.45
CA TYR A 359 18.42 -5.35 3.77
C TYR A 359 19.07 -4.17 4.53
N GLN A 360 20.40 -4.10 4.54
CA GLN A 360 21.13 -3.01 5.19
C GLN A 360 20.82 -1.64 4.55
N ASN A 361 20.72 -1.57 3.23
CA ASN A 361 20.39 -0.36 2.51
C ASN A 361 18.96 0.10 2.84
N LEU A 362 17.98 -0.81 2.77
CA LEU A 362 16.57 -0.51 3.05
C LEU A 362 16.33 -0.09 4.51
N SER A 363 16.99 -0.74 5.47
CA SER A 363 16.82 -0.46 6.91
C SER A 363 17.34 0.92 7.32
N ARG A 364 18.35 1.44 6.61
CA ARG A 364 18.90 2.79 6.83
C ARG A 364 17.94 3.88 6.36
N GLN A 365 17.11 3.59 5.37
CA GLN A 365 16.22 4.57 4.75
C GLN A 365 14.85 4.56 5.45
N ARG A 366 14.49 5.65 6.12
CA ARG A 366 13.24 5.76 6.91
C ARG A 366 11.98 5.31 6.13
N PRO A 367 11.79 5.64 4.84
CA PRO A 367 10.61 5.20 4.09
C PRO A 367 10.54 3.71 3.79
N LEU A 368 11.68 3.02 3.74
CA LEU A 368 11.78 1.62 3.34
C LEU A 368 11.94 0.69 4.53
N ARG A 369 11.96 1.21 5.76
CA ARG A 369 12.05 0.40 6.99
C ARG A 369 10.96 -0.66 7.06
N THR A 370 9.73 -0.36 6.63
CA THR A 370 8.65 -1.36 6.59
C THR A 370 9.02 -2.53 5.67
N ALA A 371 9.53 -2.24 4.47
CA ALA A 371 9.98 -3.26 3.53
C ALA A 371 11.21 -4.03 4.03
N ALA A 372 12.17 -3.34 4.67
CA ALA A 372 13.30 -3.96 5.34
C ALA A 372 12.83 -4.92 6.45
N GLY A 373 11.76 -4.55 7.18
CA GLY A 373 11.09 -5.40 8.15
C GLY A 373 10.54 -6.68 7.53
N TRP A 374 9.80 -6.57 6.41
CA TRP A 374 9.30 -7.75 5.69
C TRP A 374 10.41 -8.65 5.14
N ILE A 375 11.51 -8.07 4.69
CA ILE A 375 12.69 -8.83 4.24
C ILE A 375 13.35 -9.57 5.41
N PHE A 376 13.55 -8.88 6.54
CA PHE A 376 14.09 -9.47 7.76
C PHE A 376 13.20 -10.57 8.32
N GLU A 377 11.88 -10.36 8.27
CA GLU A 377 10.87 -11.36 8.61
C GLU A 377 11.02 -12.63 7.76
N GLY A 378 11.19 -12.48 6.43
CA GLY A 378 11.49 -13.60 5.53
C GLY A 378 12.77 -14.37 5.93
N TYR A 379 13.83 -13.67 6.34
CA TYR A 379 15.06 -14.33 6.84
C TYR A 379 14.80 -15.17 8.09
N CYS A 380 14.03 -14.63 9.03
CA CYS A 380 13.71 -15.32 10.26
C CYS A 380 12.84 -16.55 9.98
N HIS A 381 11.88 -16.47 9.08
CA HIS A 381 11.10 -17.63 8.66
C HIS A 381 11.98 -18.70 8.02
N ASP A 382 12.87 -18.35 7.10
CA ASP A 382 13.83 -19.31 6.51
C ASP A 382 14.73 -19.92 7.59
N TRP A 383 15.17 -19.12 8.58
CA TRP A 383 16.02 -19.59 9.67
C TRP A 383 15.31 -20.61 10.55
N PHE A 384 14.07 -20.32 10.95
CA PHE A 384 13.28 -21.21 11.77
C PHE A 384 12.87 -22.49 11.03
N ARG A 385 12.59 -22.41 9.72
CA ARG A 385 12.22 -23.58 8.91
C ARG A 385 13.35 -24.59 8.73
N LYS A 386 14.60 -24.12 8.69
CA LYS A 386 15.78 -25.02 8.70
C LYS A 386 15.94 -25.79 10.01
N GLY A 387 15.15 -25.44 11.04
CA GLY A 387 15.23 -26.07 12.34
C GLY A 387 16.53 -25.77 13.07
N GLY A 388 16.80 -26.53 14.12
CA GLY A 388 18.00 -26.42 14.94
C GLY A 388 17.74 -25.85 16.32
N LYS A 389 18.82 -25.53 17.03
CA LYS A 389 18.79 -25.07 18.42
C LYS A 389 18.97 -23.57 18.50
N PHE A 390 18.09 -22.92 19.25
CA PHE A 390 18.04 -21.48 19.41
C PHE A 390 18.16 -21.13 20.89
N ILE A 391 18.80 -20.01 21.18
CA ILE A 391 18.97 -19.49 22.54
C ILE A 391 18.40 -18.08 22.55
N ALA A 392 17.28 -17.90 23.25
CA ALA A 392 16.69 -16.59 23.47
C ALA A 392 17.00 -16.14 24.90
N ARG A 393 17.25 -14.85 25.08
CA ARG A 393 17.60 -14.26 26.37
C ARG A 393 16.39 -13.63 27.02
N GLU A 394 16.14 -13.90 28.29
CA GLU A 394 15.00 -13.31 29.00
C GLU A 394 15.09 -11.79 29.05
N ILE A 395 13.99 -11.12 28.72
CA ILE A 395 13.85 -9.68 28.84
C ILE A 395 13.38 -9.38 30.26
N VAL A 396 14.33 -9.30 31.19
CA VAL A 396 14.07 -8.98 32.60
C VAL A 396 14.02 -7.46 32.82
N GLY A 397 13.23 -7.03 33.81
CA GLY A 397 13.28 -5.66 34.34
C GLY A 397 14.65 -5.35 34.99
N LYS A 398 14.77 -4.18 35.62
CA LYS A 398 16.06 -3.59 36.04
C LYS A 398 16.93 -4.42 37.01
N GLU A 399 16.47 -5.54 37.58
CA GLU A 399 17.20 -6.25 38.67
C GLU A 399 17.09 -7.80 38.62
N GLY A 400 16.85 -8.40 37.45
CA GLY A 400 16.75 -9.86 37.32
C GLY A 400 18.04 -10.54 36.87
N THR A 401 18.31 -11.76 37.37
CA THR A 401 19.29 -12.67 36.76
C THR A 401 18.82 -12.97 35.33
N ILE A 402 19.69 -12.71 34.36
CA ILE A 402 19.41 -13.01 32.95
C ILE A 402 19.38 -14.54 32.78
N VAL A 403 18.23 -15.09 32.40
CA VAL A 403 18.07 -16.51 32.08
C VAL A 403 18.07 -16.69 30.57
N ASP A 404 18.91 -17.59 30.09
CA ASP A 404 18.86 -18.05 28.70
C ASP A 404 17.83 -19.17 28.58
N PHE A 405 16.95 -19.06 27.60
CA PHE A 405 15.94 -20.05 27.23
C PHE A 405 16.33 -20.71 25.92
N GLN A 406 16.66 -22.00 26.02
CA GLN A 406 17.00 -22.81 24.88
C GLN A 406 15.78 -23.58 24.38
N PHE A 407 15.54 -23.51 23.07
CA PHE A 407 14.51 -24.28 22.40
C PHE A 407 15.04 -24.86 21.08
N GLU A 408 14.34 -25.87 20.57
CA GLU A 408 14.70 -26.57 19.34
C GLU A 408 13.51 -26.58 18.39
N LEU A 409 13.78 -26.29 17.12
CA LEU A 409 12.79 -26.39 16.06
C LEU A 409 13.16 -27.55 15.14
N LEU A 410 12.14 -28.23 14.63
CA LEU A 410 12.28 -29.28 13.64
C LEU A 410 12.42 -28.67 12.25
N GLU A 411 13.33 -29.23 11.45
CA GLU A 411 13.45 -28.88 10.06
C GLU A 411 12.14 -29.19 9.32
N THR A 412 11.76 -28.29 8.42
CA THR A 412 10.49 -28.29 7.73
C THR A 412 10.71 -28.21 6.23
N GLU A 413 10.48 -29.31 5.53
CA GLU A 413 10.72 -29.41 4.08
C GLU A 413 9.63 -28.71 3.25
N CYS A 414 8.36 -28.78 3.67
CA CYS A 414 7.22 -28.29 2.90
C CYS A 414 6.66 -26.98 3.48
N LEU A 415 6.61 -25.90 2.69
CA LEU A 415 6.10 -24.60 3.11
C LEU A 415 4.60 -24.63 3.41
N SER A 416 3.80 -25.27 2.56
CA SER A 416 2.34 -25.19 2.59
C SER A 416 1.71 -25.79 3.86
N ASP A 417 2.35 -26.79 4.45
CA ASP A 417 1.74 -27.59 5.52
C ASP A 417 1.72 -26.86 6.87
N HIS A 418 2.52 -25.79 6.97
CA HIS A 418 2.73 -25.04 8.19
C HIS A 418 2.04 -23.69 8.23
N TYR A 419 1.44 -23.28 7.12
CA TYR A 419 0.58 -22.11 7.09
C TYR A 419 -0.81 -22.42 7.62
N PHE A 420 -1.34 -21.59 8.52
CA PHE A 420 -2.72 -21.68 8.98
C PHE A 420 -3.49 -20.40 8.65
N THR A 421 -4.75 -20.55 8.23
CA THR A 421 -5.59 -19.39 7.87
C THR A 421 -6.10 -18.67 9.11
N ASP A 422 -6.62 -19.44 10.06
CA ASP A 422 -7.23 -18.94 11.28
C ASP A 422 -6.92 -19.84 12.49
N ALA A 423 -7.37 -19.42 13.67
CA ALA A 423 -7.10 -20.13 14.91
C ALA A 423 -7.77 -21.52 14.98
N GLN A 424 -8.91 -21.72 14.31
CA GLN A 424 -9.58 -23.02 14.23
C GLN A 424 -8.85 -23.95 13.26
N ASP A 425 -8.35 -23.41 12.16
CA ASP A 425 -7.51 -24.15 11.23
C ASP A 425 -6.23 -24.64 11.92
N LEU A 426 -5.55 -23.77 12.66
CA LEU A 426 -4.41 -24.17 13.49
C LEU A 426 -4.80 -25.27 14.48
N ASP A 427 -5.89 -25.09 15.23
CA ASP A 427 -6.36 -26.05 16.21
C ASP A 427 -6.58 -27.45 15.61
N ARG A 428 -7.28 -27.53 14.46
CA ARG A 428 -7.50 -28.82 13.76
C ARG A 428 -6.21 -29.52 13.39
N ARG A 429 -5.15 -28.78 13.08
CA ARG A 429 -3.83 -29.31 12.69
C ARG A 429 -2.99 -29.79 13.86
N VAL A 430 -3.17 -29.18 15.04
CA VAL A 430 -2.26 -29.39 16.19
C VAL A 430 -2.90 -30.18 17.33
N ARG A 431 -4.23 -30.27 17.37
CA ARG A 431 -4.96 -30.97 18.43
C ARG A 431 -4.71 -32.47 18.38
N ALA A 432 -4.45 -33.07 19.54
CA ALA A 432 -4.30 -34.52 19.64
C ALA A 432 -5.61 -35.25 19.29
N SER A 433 -5.51 -36.47 18.74
CA SER A 433 -6.66 -37.31 18.37
C SER A 433 -7.60 -37.63 19.54
N SER A 434 -7.09 -37.60 20.78
CA SER A 434 -7.89 -37.72 22.01
C SER A 434 -8.80 -36.51 22.27
N GLY A 435 -8.68 -35.45 21.47
CA GLY A 435 -9.29 -34.14 21.69
C GLY A 435 -8.64 -33.33 22.82
N ARG A 436 -7.70 -33.94 23.56
CA ARG A 436 -7.04 -33.35 24.74
C ARG A 436 -5.59 -33.00 24.44
N GLY A 437 -5.28 -31.71 24.47
CA GLY A 437 -3.92 -31.20 24.33
C GLY A 437 -3.39 -31.18 22.90
N ILE A 438 -2.08 -30.95 22.79
CA ILE A 438 -1.34 -30.83 21.53
C ILE A 438 -0.76 -32.18 21.12
N GLN A 439 -0.83 -32.52 19.84
CA GLN A 439 -0.25 -33.74 19.27
C GLN A 439 1.28 -33.71 19.40
N SER A 440 1.89 -34.80 19.89
CA SER A 440 3.35 -34.86 20.07
C SER A 440 4.13 -34.65 18.77
N ALA A 441 3.59 -35.13 17.64
CA ALA A 441 4.19 -35.01 16.31
C ALA A 441 4.25 -33.57 15.77
N VAL A 442 3.60 -32.59 16.42
CA VAL A 442 3.70 -31.18 16.03
C VAL A 442 4.59 -30.35 16.95
N LEU A 443 5.11 -30.94 18.04
CA LEU A 443 6.02 -30.24 18.94
C LEU A 443 7.33 -29.90 18.20
N GLY A 444 7.78 -28.66 18.37
CA GLY A 444 8.95 -28.12 17.67
C GLY A 444 8.72 -27.78 16.20
N LYS A 445 7.55 -28.06 15.61
CA LYS A 445 7.23 -27.60 14.25
C LYS A 445 6.93 -26.11 14.24
N TYR A 446 7.43 -25.40 13.25
CA TYR A 446 7.20 -23.97 13.09
C TYR A 446 5.95 -23.72 12.25
N PHE A 447 5.06 -22.84 12.70
CA PHE A 447 3.80 -22.51 12.03
C PHE A 447 3.73 -21.02 11.71
N LEU A 448 3.11 -20.69 10.58
CA LEU A 448 3.00 -19.33 10.06
C LEU A 448 1.53 -18.96 9.82
N PRO A 449 1.07 -17.77 10.26
CA PRO A 449 -0.25 -17.30 9.87
C PRO A 449 -0.26 -16.87 8.40
N CYS A 450 -1.32 -17.22 7.66
CA CYS A 450 -1.50 -16.75 6.27
C CYS A 450 -1.84 -15.25 6.19
N GLY A 451 -2.54 -14.72 7.20
CA GLY A 451 -3.11 -13.37 7.17
C GLY A 451 -2.65 -12.47 8.32
N ARG A 452 -2.98 -11.18 8.23
CA ARG A 452 -2.69 -10.19 9.29
C ARG A 452 -3.59 -10.29 10.53
N ASN A 453 -4.45 -11.30 10.61
CA ASN A 453 -5.40 -11.47 11.71
C ASN A 453 -4.72 -11.64 13.08
N PHE A 454 -3.45 -12.02 13.06
CA PHE A 454 -2.59 -12.05 14.23
C PHE A 454 -1.62 -10.87 14.16
N GLU A 455 -2.14 -9.64 14.32
CA GLU A 455 -1.41 -8.36 14.18
C GLU A 455 -0.12 -8.23 15.04
N SER A 456 0.21 -9.21 15.87
CA SER A 456 1.36 -9.21 16.77
C SER A 456 2.05 -10.57 16.87
N ILE A 457 1.85 -11.45 15.89
CA ILE A 457 2.48 -12.77 15.85
C ILE A 457 2.84 -13.05 14.40
N ASP A 458 4.14 -13.15 14.13
CA ASP A 458 4.65 -13.45 12.79
C ASP A 458 4.86 -14.97 12.60
N GLY A 459 4.96 -15.73 13.69
CA GLY A 459 4.97 -17.19 13.66
C GLY A 459 4.86 -17.79 15.05
N LEU A 460 4.71 -19.11 15.15
CA LEU A 460 4.61 -19.81 16.43
C LEU A 460 5.17 -21.24 16.39
N THR A 461 5.42 -21.81 17.57
CA THR A 461 5.68 -23.23 17.75
C THR A 461 5.18 -23.74 19.10
N PHE A 462 4.95 -25.04 19.21
CA PHE A 462 4.64 -25.70 20.47
C PHE A 462 5.91 -26.35 21.01
N PHE A 463 6.52 -25.77 22.05
CA PHE A 463 7.71 -26.35 22.68
C PHE A 463 7.36 -27.58 23.53
N ARG A 464 6.20 -27.53 24.20
CA ARG A 464 5.60 -28.61 24.99
C ARG A 464 4.09 -28.56 24.83
N SER A 465 3.38 -29.58 25.33
CA SER A 465 1.91 -29.64 25.29
C SER A 465 1.21 -28.53 26.08
N ASP A 466 1.95 -27.86 26.97
CA ASP A 466 1.50 -26.76 27.83
C ASP A 466 2.18 -25.42 27.53
N THR A 467 3.14 -25.38 26.60
CA THR A 467 4.01 -24.23 26.37
C THR A 467 3.97 -23.80 24.91
N LEU A 468 3.40 -22.63 24.64
CA LEU A 468 3.30 -22.01 23.32
C LEU A 468 4.35 -20.91 23.16
N LEU A 469 5.16 -21.00 22.11
CA LEU A 469 6.13 -19.96 21.74
C LEU A 469 5.53 -19.14 20.62
N LEU A 470 5.48 -17.82 20.81
CA LEU A 470 5.01 -16.87 19.81
C LEU A 470 6.18 -15.98 19.40
N PHE A 471 6.43 -15.89 18.10
CA PHE A 471 7.49 -15.08 17.55
C PHE A 471 6.95 -13.74 17.04
N GLN A 472 7.57 -12.67 17.49
CA GLN A 472 7.42 -11.34 16.90
C GLN A 472 8.75 -10.95 16.28
N ILE A 473 8.80 -10.90 14.95
CA ILE A 473 9.98 -10.51 14.19
C ILE A 473 9.87 -9.02 13.89
N THR A 474 10.90 -8.26 14.27
CA THR A 474 10.83 -6.79 14.14
C THR A 474 12.19 -6.15 14.06
N ILE A 475 12.25 -5.04 13.33
CA ILE A 475 13.40 -4.13 13.28
C ILE A 475 13.13 -2.81 14.02
N ALA A 476 11.93 -2.65 14.59
CA ALA A 476 11.56 -1.48 15.36
C ALA A 476 12.24 -1.51 16.74
N THR A 477 12.51 -0.32 17.29
CA THR A 477 13.15 -0.18 18.61
C THR A 477 12.21 -0.58 19.77
N THR A 478 10.91 -0.57 19.52
CA THR A 478 9.88 -0.97 20.49
C THR A 478 8.73 -1.61 19.75
N HIS A 479 8.09 -2.60 20.35
CA HIS A 479 6.92 -3.24 19.76
C HIS A 479 5.89 -3.56 20.84
N GLU A 480 4.63 -3.21 20.57
CA GLU A 480 3.50 -3.61 21.41
C GLU A 480 2.88 -4.89 20.84
N ILE A 481 2.68 -5.88 21.70
CA ILE A 481 1.91 -7.07 21.34
C ILE A 481 0.45 -6.83 21.72
N LYS A 482 -0.45 -6.90 20.75
CA LYS A 482 -1.88 -6.68 20.95
C LYS A 482 -2.55 -7.95 21.51
N ALA A 483 -3.36 -7.79 22.56
CA ALA A 483 -4.06 -8.89 23.24
C ALA A 483 -5.02 -9.68 22.34
N HIS A 484 -5.64 -9.02 21.36
CA HIS A 484 -6.73 -9.61 20.58
C HIS A 484 -6.30 -10.87 19.81
N GLY A 485 -5.20 -10.82 19.05
CA GLY A 485 -4.74 -11.96 18.27
C GLY A 485 -4.38 -13.18 19.12
N ILE A 486 -3.69 -12.96 20.25
CA ILE A 486 -3.33 -14.03 21.18
C ILE A 486 -4.59 -14.64 21.83
N ARG A 487 -5.54 -13.81 22.25
CA ARG A 487 -6.79 -14.27 22.86
C ARG A 487 -7.60 -15.15 21.89
N VAL A 488 -7.70 -14.77 20.61
CA VAL A 488 -8.38 -15.57 19.58
C VAL A 488 -7.70 -16.94 19.39
N LEU A 489 -6.36 -16.98 19.40
CA LEU A 489 -5.61 -18.24 19.38
C LEU A 489 -5.93 -19.11 20.60
N LEU A 490 -5.81 -18.57 21.81
CA LEU A 490 -6.01 -19.34 23.05
C LEU A 490 -7.45 -19.82 23.24
N GLN A 491 -8.43 -19.09 22.72
CA GLN A 491 -9.83 -19.53 22.73
C GLN A 491 -10.07 -20.76 21.84
N SER A 492 -9.29 -20.92 20.77
CA SER A 492 -9.42 -22.04 19.84
C SER A 492 -8.55 -23.24 20.23
N LEU A 493 -7.35 -22.97 20.74
CA LEU A 493 -6.37 -23.99 21.11
C LEU A 493 -6.76 -24.77 22.38
N PRO A 494 -6.17 -25.96 22.63
CA PRO A 494 -6.42 -26.72 23.84
C PRO A 494 -6.05 -25.95 25.13
N ARG A 495 -6.93 -26.02 26.14
CA ARG A 495 -6.73 -25.39 27.47
C ARG A 495 -5.54 -25.93 28.28
N THR A 496 -4.80 -26.90 27.72
CA THR A 496 -3.56 -27.41 28.31
C THR A 496 -2.43 -26.40 28.24
N ILE A 497 -2.50 -25.42 27.34
CA ILE A 497 -1.53 -24.32 27.27
C ILE A 497 -1.63 -23.48 28.54
N LYS A 498 -0.56 -23.48 29.33
CA LYS A 498 -0.42 -22.72 30.58
C LYS A 498 0.71 -21.69 30.52
N ILE A 499 1.63 -21.83 29.59
CA ILE A 499 2.79 -20.96 29.47
C ILE A 499 2.84 -20.38 28.05
N ILE A 500 2.97 -19.07 27.97
CA ILE A 500 3.22 -18.34 26.73
C ILE A 500 4.60 -17.72 26.81
N VAL A 501 5.42 -18.05 25.82
CA VAL A 501 6.77 -17.51 25.66
C VAL A 501 6.76 -16.59 24.44
N LEU A 502 6.83 -15.28 24.69
CA LEU A 502 6.91 -14.27 23.64
C LEU A 502 8.38 -14.08 23.28
N VAL A 503 8.76 -14.41 22.05
CA VAL A 503 10.13 -14.29 21.55
C VAL A 503 10.21 -13.16 20.52
N PHE A 504 10.85 -12.07 20.89
CA PHE A 504 11.17 -10.96 19.98
C PHE A 504 12.43 -11.31 19.19
N VAL A 505 12.28 -11.51 17.88
CA VAL A 505 13.37 -11.82 16.97
C VAL A 505 13.84 -10.52 16.33
N ILE A 506 15.08 -10.14 16.61
CA ILE A 506 15.60 -8.80 16.30
C ILE A 506 16.98 -8.86 15.67
N PRO A 507 17.34 -7.92 14.79
CA PRO A 507 18.68 -7.85 14.25
C PRO A 507 19.68 -7.41 15.35
N SER A 508 20.95 -7.77 15.20
CA SER A 508 21.98 -7.52 16.24
C SER A 508 22.19 -6.05 16.60
N ASP A 509 21.94 -5.13 15.68
CA ASP A 509 22.01 -3.68 15.93
C ASP A 509 20.88 -3.16 16.82
N ARG A 510 19.80 -3.93 17.00
CA ARG A 510 18.65 -3.65 17.89
C ARG A 510 18.72 -4.34 19.24
N ALA A 511 19.74 -5.17 19.50
CA ALA A 511 19.84 -5.97 20.72
C ALA A 511 19.71 -5.14 22.01
N LYS A 512 20.23 -3.90 22.03
CA LYS A 512 20.16 -3.02 23.19
C LYS A 512 18.75 -2.50 23.49
N ASP A 513 17.92 -2.36 22.45
CA ASP A 513 16.56 -1.83 22.58
C ASP A 513 15.62 -2.83 23.29
N TYR A 514 15.92 -4.13 23.18
CA TYR A 514 15.15 -5.23 23.78
C TYR A 514 15.78 -5.78 25.07
N LEU A 515 16.64 -5.00 25.73
CA LEU A 515 17.03 -5.26 27.12
C LEU A 515 15.95 -4.83 28.12
N LYS A 516 14.95 -4.07 27.66
CA LYS A 516 13.83 -3.58 28.47
C LYS A 516 12.57 -4.35 28.14
N VAL A 517 11.77 -4.62 29.17
CA VAL A 517 10.44 -5.25 29.05
C VAL A 517 9.61 -4.51 28.00
N GLN A 518 9.06 -5.28 27.05
CA GLN A 518 8.17 -4.74 26.02
C GLN A 518 6.73 -4.75 26.53
N LYS A 519 5.88 -3.94 25.88
CA LYS A 519 4.45 -3.90 26.21
C LYS A 519 3.78 -5.15 25.64
N VAL A 520 3.38 -6.04 26.53
CA VAL A 520 2.70 -7.30 26.20
C VAL A 520 1.42 -7.44 27.03
N PRO A 521 0.42 -8.20 26.57
CA PRO A 521 -0.80 -8.40 27.33
C PRO A 521 -0.52 -9.19 28.60
N SER A 522 -1.25 -8.86 29.65
CA SER A 522 -1.32 -9.58 30.91
C SER A 522 -2.14 -10.86 30.79
N ALA A 523 -1.92 -11.81 31.71
CA ALA A 523 -2.70 -13.05 31.77
C ALA A 523 -4.23 -12.79 31.86
N SER A 524 -4.63 -11.76 32.60
CA SER A 524 -6.02 -11.35 32.74
C SER A 524 -6.64 -10.78 31.47
N GLU A 525 -5.84 -10.15 30.59
CA GLU A 525 -6.33 -9.65 29.30
C GLU A 525 -6.53 -10.77 28.27
N LEU A 526 -5.85 -11.92 28.45
CA LEU A 526 -5.91 -13.05 27.53
C LEU A 526 -6.97 -14.09 27.92
N MET A 527 -7.24 -14.28 29.21
CA MET A 527 -8.17 -15.28 29.71
C MET A 527 -9.06 -14.74 30.84
N GLU A 528 -10.38 -14.94 30.69
CA GLU A 528 -11.35 -14.68 31.75
C GLU A 528 -11.05 -15.55 32.98
N GLY A 529 -10.82 -14.91 34.12
CA GLY A 529 -10.51 -15.57 35.40
C GLY A 529 -9.02 -15.71 35.73
N GLY A 530 -8.09 -15.37 34.82
CA GLY A 530 -6.64 -15.15 35.07
C GLY A 530 -5.81 -16.29 35.70
N GLY A 531 -6.44 -17.38 36.16
CA GLY A 531 -5.80 -18.39 37.00
C GLY A 531 -4.89 -19.32 36.21
N GLY A 532 -3.58 -19.08 36.30
CA GLY A 532 -2.55 -20.05 35.93
C GLY A 532 -1.99 -19.94 34.50
N LEU A 533 -2.21 -18.80 33.80
CA LEU A 533 -1.49 -18.49 32.58
C LEU A 533 -0.23 -17.69 32.92
N GLU A 534 0.93 -18.24 32.61
CA GLU A 534 2.23 -17.59 32.75
C GLU A 534 2.65 -16.98 31.40
N ILE A 535 3.13 -15.73 31.40
CA ILE A 535 3.62 -15.05 30.20
C ILE A 535 5.06 -14.59 30.46
N ARG A 536 5.97 -15.00 29.59
CA ARG A 536 7.38 -14.64 29.65
C ARG A 536 7.82 -13.98 28.35
N GLN A 537 8.83 -13.11 28.43
CA GLN A 537 9.36 -12.39 27.28
C GLN A 537 10.85 -12.69 27.09
N PHE A 538 11.23 -12.94 25.85
CA PHE A 538 12.61 -13.23 25.47
C PHE A 538 12.98 -12.46 24.22
N SER A 539 14.27 -12.12 24.08
CA SER A 539 14.86 -11.60 22.85
C SER A 539 15.74 -12.66 22.22
N LEU A 540 15.51 -12.97 20.95
CA LEU A 540 16.39 -13.79 20.12
C LEU A 540 17.13 -12.88 19.15
N ILE A 541 18.44 -12.78 19.30
CA ILE A 541 19.27 -11.92 18.46
C ILE A 541 19.65 -12.68 17.18
N PHE A 542 19.22 -12.13 16.05
CA PHE A 542 19.61 -12.59 14.73
C PHE A 542 20.91 -11.89 14.32
N TYR A 543 22.03 -12.58 14.50
CA TYR A 543 23.35 -12.03 14.17
C TYR A 543 23.59 -11.99 12.66
N ASP A 544 24.34 -10.98 12.22
CA ASP A 544 24.81 -10.88 10.83
C ASP A 544 25.59 -12.11 10.38
N SER A 545 26.32 -12.76 11.29
CA SER A 545 27.02 -14.02 11.01
C SER A 545 26.04 -15.16 10.73
N ALA A 546 24.90 -15.22 11.41
CA ALA A 546 23.85 -16.20 11.14
C ALA A 546 23.20 -15.92 9.78
N MET A 547 22.95 -14.65 9.44
CA MET A 547 22.49 -14.25 8.10
C MET A 547 23.49 -14.72 7.04
N ARG A 548 24.79 -14.53 7.27
CA ARG A 548 25.87 -14.97 6.38
C ARG A 548 26.10 -16.49 6.35
N ALA A 549 25.85 -17.20 7.43
CA ALA A 549 26.00 -18.65 7.47
C ALA A 549 24.87 -19.35 6.70
N MET A 550 23.64 -18.85 6.83
CA MET A 550 22.50 -19.29 6.02
C MET A 550 22.75 -19.10 4.52
N MET A 551 23.56 -18.10 4.18
CA MET A 551 24.06 -17.88 2.83
C MET A 551 25.06 -19.00 2.44
N GLY A 552 26.17 -19.16 3.15
CA GLY A 552 27.26 -20.08 2.75
C GLY A 552 26.88 -21.57 2.56
N GLN A 553 25.83 -22.08 3.20
CA GLN A 553 25.42 -23.50 3.04
C GLN A 553 24.69 -23.79 1.72
N MET A 554 23.90 -22.86 1.17
CA MET A 554 23.08 -23.12 -0.03
C MET A 554 23.89 -23.06 -1.33
N GLY A 555 25.01 -22.33 -1.36
CA GLY A 555 25.91 -22.31 -2.52
C GLY A 555 26.60 -23.66 -2.77
N LYS A 556 26.62 -24.57 -1.78
CA LYS A 556 27.16 -25.93 -1.94
C LYS A 556 26.14 -26.92 -2.51
N GLU A 557 24.84 -26.66 -2.36
CA GLU A 557 23.77 -27.50 -2.92
C GLU A 557 23.42 -27.11 -4.36
N ALA A 558 23.51 -25.82 -4.74
CA ALA A 558 23.24 -25.38 -6.11
C ALA A 558 24.36 -25.73 -7.13
N VAL A 559 25.50 -26.25 -6.67
CA VAL A 559 26.66 -26.69 -7.49
C VAL A 559 26.75 -28.22 -7.58
N ARG A 560 25.82 -28.95 -6.94
CA ARG A 560 25.60 -30.38 -7.14
C ARG A 560 24.35 -30.59 -7.99
#